data_AF-A0A392NCG9-F1
#
_entry.id   AF-A0A392NCG9-F1
#
_cell.length_a   1.000
_cell.length_b   1.000
_cell.length_c   1.000
_cell.angle_alpha   90.00
_cell.angle_beta   90.00
_cell.angle_gamma   90.00
#
_symmetry.space_group_name_H-M   'P 1'
#
loop_
_entity.id
_entity.type
_entity.pdbx_description
1 polymer ?
#
loop_
_entity_poly.entity_id
_entity_poly.type
_entity_poly.pdbx_seq_one_letter_code
_entity_poly.pdbx_strand_id
1 'polypeptide(L)'
;NYASMEKKTKEYVFIYIGAGIYAVGAYLIQHYFFSIMGENLTTRVRRMMLAAILRNEVGWFDEEEHNSSLVAARLATDAADVKSAIAERISVILQNMTSLLTSFIVAFIVEWRVSLLILGTFPLLVLANFAQ
;
A
#
# COMPACT_ATOMS: atom_id res chain seq x y z
N ASN A 1 15.20 -40.66 -18.47
CA ASN A 1 14.29 -39.51 -18.31
C ASN A 1 14.21 -38.95 -16.88
N TYR A 2 14.39 -39.73 -15.82
CA TYR A 2 14.37 -39.21 -14.43
C TYR A 2 15.50 -38.21 -14.09
N ALA A 3 16.74 -38.49 -14.54
CA ALA A 3 17.87 -37.59 -14.29
C ALA A 3 17.74 -36.20 -14.96
N SER A 4 17.03 -36.11 -16.09
CA SER A 4 16.75 -34.82 -16.76
C SER A 4 15.70 -34.01 -15.99
N MET A 5 14.68 -34.68 -15.46
CA MET A 5 13.68 -34.05 -14.59
C MET A 5 14.32 -33.52 -13.31
N GLU A 6 15.22 -34.30 -12.68
CA GLU A 6 15.91 -33.88 -11.46
C GLU A 6 16.79 -32.63 -11.69
N LYS A 7 17.46 -32.54 -12.85
CA LYS A 7 18.26 -31.35 -13.20
C LYS A 7 17.39 -30.10 -13.39
N LYS A 8 16.26 -30.22 -14.10
CA LYS A 8 15.30 -29.11 -14.28
C LYS A 8 14.69 -28.66 -12.97
N THR A 9 14.31 -29.60 -12.10
CA THR A 9 13.79 -29.28 -10.77
C THR A 9 14.80 -28.50 -9.94
N LYS A 10 16.08 -28.91 -9.92
CA LYS A 10 17.15 -28.17 -9.24
C LYS A 10 17.29 -26.75 -9.79
N GLU A 11 17.25 -26.59 -11.11
CA GLU A 11 17.31 -25.28 -11.77
C GLU A 11 16.15 -24.36 -11.38
N TYR A 12 14.91 -24.84 -11.42
CA TYR A 12 13.75 -24.07 -10.97
C TYR A 12 13.84 -23.69 -9.49
N VAL A 13 14.29 -24.61 -8.63
CA VAL A 13 14.46 -24.35 -7.19
C VAL A 13 15.44 -23.18 -6.96
N PHE A 14 16.58 -23.15 -7.66
CA PHE A 14 17.51 -22.02 -7.54
C PHE A 14 16.89 -20.71 -8.02
N ILE A 15 16.12 -20.72 -9.11
CA ILE A 15 15.42 -19.53 -9.62
C ILE A 15 14.41 -19.00 -8.59
N TYR A 16 13.60 -19.88 -7.99
CA TYR A 16 12.62 -19.47 -6.97
C TYR A 16 13.29 -18.92 -5.71
N ILE A 17 14.39 -19.52 -5.25
CA ILE A 17 15.16 -19.01 -4.11
C ILE A 17 15.73 -17.62 -4.43
N GLY A 18 16.33 -17.44 -5.61
CA GLY A 18 16.85 -16.15 -6.06
C GLY A 18 15.77 -15.07 -6.16
N ALA A 19 14.61 -15.41 -6.74
CA ALA A 19 13.45 -14.53 -6.83
C ALA A 19 12.91 -14.16 -5.44
N GLY A 20 12.89 -15.10 -4.49
CA GLY A 20 12.49 -14.85 -3.10
C GLY A 20 13.42 -13.86 -2.39
N ILE A 21 14.74 -14.05 -2.50
CA ILE A 21 15.73 -13.13 -1.92
C ILE A 21 15.59 -11.73 -2.54
N TYR A 22 15.45 -11.66 -3.87
CA TYR A 22 15.22 -10.40 -4.57
C TYR A 22 13.94 -9.71 -4.10
N ALA A 23 12.82 -10.44 -4.01
CA ALA A 23 11.55 -9.90 -3.57
C ALA A 23 11.63 -9.33 -2.15
N VAL A 24 12.22 -10.07 -1.21
CA VAL A 24 12.42 -9.59 0.17
C VAL A 24 13.24 -8.30 0.17
N GLY A 25 14.35 -8.26 -0.56
CA GLY A 25 15.18 -7.05 -0.67
C GLY A 25 14.41 -5.86 -1.25
N ALA A 26 13.67 -6.08 -2.34
CA ALA A 26 12.87 -5.04 -3.00
C ALA A 26 11.75 -4.51 -2.07
N TYR A 27 11.03 -5.39 -1.39
CA TYR A 27 9.96 -4.98 -0.46
C TYR A 27 10.50 -4.21 0.74
N LEU A 28 11.64 -4.62 1.31
CA LEU A 28 12.28 -3.90 2.40
C LEU A 28 12.68 -2.48 1.98
N ILE A 29 13.33 -2.36 0.83
CA ILE A 29 13.74 -1.06 0.28
C ILE A 29 12.51 -0.19 0.02
N GLN A 30 11.47 -0.73 -0.61
CA GLN A 30 10.22 -0.02 -0.86
C GLN A 30 9.59 0.49 0.44
N HIS A 31 9.37 -0.39 1.43
CA HIS A 31 8.78 0.01 2.71
C HIS A 31 9.63 1.04 3.45
N TYR A 32 10.96 0.92 3.39
CA TYR A 32 11.86 1.89 3.99
C TYR A 32 11.70 3.29 3.38
N PHE A 33 11.71 3.40 2.05
CA PHE A 33 11.49 4.68 1.36
C PHE A 33 10.10 5.27 1.64
N PHE A 34 9.06 4.44 1.65
CA PHE A 34 7.71 4.90 2.00
C PHE A 34 7.59 5.33 3.47
N SER A 35 8.33 4.70 4.39
CA SER A 35 8.38 5.13 5.79
C SER A 35 8.99 6.53 5.92
N ILE A 36 10.13 6.77 5.27
CA ILE A 36 10.77 8.10 5.24
C ILE A 36 9.84 9.15 4.63
N MET A 37 9.21 8.83 3.50
CA MET A 37 8.22 9.71 2.87
C MET A 37 7.07 10.03 3.84
N GLY A 38 6.56 9.01 4.54
CA GLY A 38 5.50 9.16 5.53
C GLY A 38 5.90 10.04 6.71
N GLU A 39 7.12 9.93 7.22
CA GLU A 39 7.64 10.79 8.29
C GLU A 39 7.74 12.25 7.86
N ASN A 40 8.24 12.51 6.66
CA ASN A 40 8.29 13.85 6.08
C ASN A 40 6.89 14.45 5.91
N LEU A 41 5.95 13.64 5.41
CA LEU A 41 4.54 14.05 5.28
C LEU A 41 3.94 14.40 6.65
N THR A 42 4.16 13.56 7.66
CA THR A 42 3.68 13.79 9.04
C THR A 42 4.20 15.10 9.60
N THR A 43 5.50 15.36 9.40
CA THR A 43 6.14 16.59 9.89
C THR A 43 5.54 17.82 9.22
N ARG A 44 5.26 17.75 7.91
CA ARG A 44 4.62 18.84 7.17
C ARG A 44 3.18 19.08 7.65
N VAL A 45 2.38 18.03 7.84
CA VAL A 45 1.00 18.12 8.34
C VAL A 45 0.99 18.73 9.75
N ARG A 46 1.84 18.23 10.66
CA ARG A 46 1.97 18.80 12.01
C ARG A 46 2.31 20.30 11.99
N ARG A 47 3.25 20.72 11.16
CA ARG A 47 3.60 22.15 11.02
C ARG A 47 2.44 23.00 10.52
N MET A 48 1.70 22.53 9.50
CA MET A 48 0.55 23.27 8.96
C MET A 48 -0.58 23.38 9.98
N MET A 49 -0.89 22.29 10.70
CA MET A 49 -1.93 22.30 11.72
C MET A 49 -1.54 23.16 12.93
N LEU A 50 -0.28 23.12 13.39
CA LEU A 50 0.22 24.02 14.44
C LEU A 50 0.10 25.49 14.03
N ALA A 51 0.49 25.82 12.80
CA ALA A 51 0.37 27.18 12.28
C ALA A 51 -1.10 27.64 12.19
N ALA A 52 -2.03 26.73 11.89
CA ALA A 52 -3.47 27.03 11.88
C ALA A 52 -4.00 27.27 13.30
N ILE A 53 -3.63 26.42 14.27
CA ILE A 53 -4.03 26.57 15.67
C ILE A 53 -3.52 27.91 16.24
N LEU A 54 -2.26 28.28 15.98
CA LEU A 54 -1.68 29.54 16.48
C LEU A 54 -2.30 30.80 15.87
N ARG A 55 -3.08 30.69 14.79
CA ARG A 55 -3.82 31.83 14.19
C ARG A 55 -5.20 32.03 14.80
N ASN A 56 -5.67 31.13 15.67
CA ASN A 56 -6.93 31.32 16.39
C ASN A 56 -6.81 32.42 17.46
N GLU A 57 -7.94 33.04 17.76
CA GLU A 57 -8.07 34.08 18.79
C GLU A 57 -7.87 33.53 20.21
N VAL A 58 -7.43 34.37 21.14
CA VAL A 58 -7.11 33.95 22.52
C VAL A 58 -8.34 33.37 23.22
N GLY A 59 -9.53 33.94 22.98
CA GLY A 59 -10.79 33.44 23.54
C GLY A 59 -11.20 32.04 23.06
N TRP A 60 -10.65 31.56 21.93
CA TRP A 60 -10.86 30.19 21.47
C TRP A 60 -10.16 29.18 22.40
N PHE A 61 -9.05 29.56 23.02
CA PHE A 61 -8.30 28.67 23.94
C PHE A 61 -8.86 28.68 25.37
N ASP A 62 -9.75 29.63 25.70
CA ASP A 62 -10.39 29.75 27.02
C ASP A 62 -11.56 28.77 27.19
N GLU A 63 -12.05 28.16 26.12
CA GLU A 63 -13.05 27.09 26.18
C GLU A 63 -12.44 25.80 26.77
N GLU A 64 -13.15 25.15 27.71
CA GLU A 64 -12.68 23.90 28.34
C GLU A 64 -12.41 22.77 27.32
N GLU A 65 -13.10 22.79 26.18
CA GLU A 65 -12.91 21.85 25.06
C GLU A 65 -11.66 22.15 24.20
N HIS A 66 -11.09 23.35 24.30
CA HIS A 66 -9.96 23.83 23.49
C HIS A 66 -8.72 24.13 24.32
N ASN A 67 -8.66 23.61 25.56
CA ASN A 67 -7.47 23.71 26.39
C ASN A 67 -6.22 23.25 25.60
N SER A 68 -5.16 24.05 25.66
CA SER A 68 -3.86 23.83 25.02
C SER A 68 -3.36 22.39 25.04
N SER A 69 -3.55 21.66 26.16
CA SER A 69 -3.14 20.27 26.31
C SER A 69 -3.99 19.29 25.48
N LEU A 70 -5.31 19.52 25.40
CA LEU A 70 -6.23 18.70 24.62
C LEU A 70 -6.04 18.93 23.11
N VAL A 71 -5.83 20.18 22.70
CA VAL A 71 -5.58 20.56 21.30
C VAL A 71 -4.25 20.00 20.81
N ALA A 72 -3.20 20.05 21.64
CA ALA A 72 -1.90 19.44 21.32
C ALA A 72 -2.00 17.91 21.18
N ALA A 73 -2.78 17.24 22.04
CA ALA A 73 -3.03 15.81 21.95
C ALA A 73 -3.81 15.45 20.67
N ARG A 74 -4.91 16.15 20.37
CA ARG A 74 -5.69 15.97 19.13
C ARG A 74 -4.83 16.16 17.89
N LEU A 75 -4.05 17.23 17.83
CA LEU A 75 -3.09 17.49 16.76
C LEU A 75 -2.13 16.30 16.52
N ALA A 76 -1.58 15.73 17.60
CA ALA A 76 -0.63 14.64 17.50
C ALA A 76 -1.29 13.36 16.95
N THR A 77 -2.52 13.07 17.39
CA THR A 77 -3.35 11.94 16.95
C THR A 77 -3.80 12.13 15.51
N ASP A 78 -4.44 13.25 15.18
CA ASP A 78 -4.94 13.55 13.83
C ASP A 78 -3.80 13.52 12.79
N ALA A 79 -2.63 14.06 13.12
CA ALA A 79 -1.48 13.99 12.23
C ALA A 79 -0.94 12.56 12.05
N ALA A 80 -1.01 11.71 13.08
CA ALA A 80 -0.63 10.30 12.99
C ALA A 80 -1.64 9.49 12.18
N ASP A 81 -2.93 9.75 12.35
CA ASP A 81 -3.99 9.11 11.58
C ASP A 81 -3.91 9.49 10.10
N VAL A 82 -3.66 10.77 9.80
CA VAL A 82 -3.40 11.24 8.42
C VAL A 82 -2.16 10.56 7.83
N LYS A 83 -1.08 10.36 8.63
CA LYS A 83 0.11 9.62 8.17
C LYS A 83 -0.26 8.20 7.77
N SER A 84 -0.91 7.44 8.64
CA SER A 84 -1.26 6.04 8.34
C SER A 84 -2.26 5.97 7.18
N ALA A 85 -3.27 6.83 7.17
CA ALA A 85 -4.26 6.87 6.10
C ALA A 85 -3.64 7.21 4.73
N ILE A 86 -2.66 8.09 4.65
CA ILE A 86 -2.07 8.50 3.38
C ILE A 86 -0.86 7.64 3.02
N ALA A 87 0.17 7.58 3.86
CA ALA A 87 1.43 6.95 3.52
C ALA A 87 1.30 5.43 3.36
N GLU A 88 0.57 4.78 4.27
CA GLU A 88 0.45 3.32 4.29
C GLU A 88 -0.54 2.84 3.23
N ARG A 89 -1.72 3.48 3.12
CA ARG A 89 -2.71 3.08 2.12
C ARG A 89 -2.24 3.34 0.69
N ILE A 90 -1.56 4.47 0.42
CA ILE A 90 -1.05 4.75 -0.93
C ILE A 90 -0.01 3.71 -1.33
N SER A 91 0.86 3.29 -0.41
CA SER A 91 1.86 2.25 -0.70
C SER A 91 1.20 0.93 -1.11
N VAL A 92 0.18 0.49 -0.35
CA VAL A 92 -0.57 -0.73 -0.63
C VAL A 92 -1.37 -0.63 -1.92
N ILE A 93 -2.04 0.50 -2.17
CA ILE A 93 -2.80 0.72 -3.41
C ILE A 93 -1.86 0.67 -4.63
N LEU A 94 -0.72 1.35 -4.57
CA LEU A 94 0.26 1.33 -5.65
C LEU A 94 0.80 -0.08 -5.89
N GLN A 95 1.16 -0.81 -4.82
CA GLN A 95 1.63 -2.18 -4.93
C GLN A 95 0.59 -3.10 -5.59
N ASN A 96 -0.67 -3.02 -5.14
CA ASN A 96 -1.76 -3.79 -5.71
C ASN A 96 -2.02 -3.44 -7.18
N MET A 97 -1.98 -2.15 -7.54
CA MET A 97 -2.14 -1.72 -8.93
C MET A 97 -1.00 -2.23 -9.82
N THR A 98 0.25 -2.13 -9.37
CA THR A 98 1.40 -2.64 -10.13
C THR A 98 1.34 -4.15 -10.27
N SER A 99 0.99 -4.88 -9.20
CA SER A 99 0.82 -6.33 -9.24
C SER A 99 -0.29 -6.73 -10.21
N LEU A 100 -1.46 -6.09 -10.12
CA LEU A 100 -2.60 -6.33 -10.99
C LEU A 100 -2.23 -6.11 -12.46
N LEU A 101 -1.59 -4.98 -12.78
CA LEU A 101 -1.14 -4.68 -14.13
C LEU A 101 -0.13 -5.72 -14.64
N THR A 102 0.85 -6.09 -13.81
CA THR A 102 1.88 -7.08 -14.18
C THR A 102 1.25 -8.43 -14.45
N SER A 103 0.34 -8.89 -13.58
CA SER A 103 -0.39 -10.14 -13.75
C SER A 103 -1.24 -10.14 -15.03
N PHE A 104 -1.94 -9.04 -15.33
CA PHE A 104 -2.69 -8.93 -16.59
C PHE A 104 -1.77 -9.01 -17.80
N ILE A 105 -0.69 -8.23 -17.82
CA ILE A 105 0.26 -8.22 -18.94
C ILE A 105 0.81 -9.63 -19.20
N VAL A 106 1.25 -10.32 -18.14
CA VAL A 106 1.76 -11.69 -18.25
C VAL A 106 0.68 -12.65 -18.75
N ALA A 107 -0.54 -12.57 -18.22
CA ALA A 107 -1.65 -13.42 -18.63
C ALA A 107 -1.99 -13.26 -20.12
N PHE A 108 -2.05 -12.02 -20.62
CA PHE A 108 -2.29 -11.73 -22.03
C PHE A 108 -1.14 -12.16 -22.95
N ILE A 109 0.12 -12.07 -22.49
CA ILE A 109 1.29 -12.51 -23.27
C ILE A 109 1.32 -14.03 -23.44
N VAL A 110 1.02 -14.79 -22.38
CA VAL A 110 1.10 -16.25 -22.41
C VAL A 110 0.00 -16.83 -23.30
N GLU A 111 -1.27 -16.52 -23.00
CA GLU A 111 -2.41 -16.98 -23.79
C GLU A 111 -3.55 -15.96 -23.74
N TRP A 112 -3.63 -15.13 -24.77
CA TRP A 112 -4.65 -14.07 -24.87
C TRP A 112 -6.07 -14.62 -24.96
N ARG A 113 -6.26 -15.81 -25.55
CA ARG A 113 -7.59 -16.44 -25.71
C ARG A 113 -8.17 -16.90 -24.38
N VAL A 114 -7.36 -17.52 -23.54
CA VAL A 114 -7.77 -18.01 -22.21
C VAL A 114 -8.03 -16.83 -21.29
N SER A 115 -7.17 -15.80 -21.33
CA SER A 115 -7.33 -14.59 -20.52
C SER A 115 -8.63 -13.85 -20.81
N LEU A 116 -9.03 -13.70 -22.08
CA LEU A 116 -10.32 -13.09 -22.44
C LEU A 116 -11.52 -13.89 -21.95
N LEU A 117 -11.44 -15.23 -22.00
CA LEU A 117 -12.51 -16.10 -21.51
C LEU A 117 -12.73 -15.91 -20.00
N ILE A 118 -11.64 -15.90 -19.22
CA ILE A 118 -11.70 -15.67 -17.77
C ILE A 118 -12.32 -14.29 -17.48
N LEU A 119 -11.88 -13.26 -18.22
CA LEU A 119 -12.37 -11.89 -18.04
C LEU A 119 -13.87 -11.75 -18.37
N GLY A 120 -14.36 -12.49 -19.37
CA GLY A 120 -15.79 -12.58 -19.70
C GLY A 120 -16.63 -13.31 -18.63
N THR A 121 -16.06 -14.32 -17.96
CA THR A 121 -16.75 -15.03 -16.86
C THR A 121 -16.72 -14.28 -15.53
N PHE A 122 -15.81 -13.32 -15.36
CA PHE A 122 -15.67 -12.52 -14.15
C PHE A 122 -16.96 -11.78 -13.72
N PRO A 123 -17.67 -11.03 -14.60
CA PRO A 123 -18.93 -10.37 -14.24
C PRO A 123 -20.05 -11.35 -13.86
N LEU A 124 -20.11 -12.53 -14.49
CA LEU A 124 -21.08 -13.58 -14.13
C LEU A 124 -20.86 -14.08 -12.69
N LEU A 125 -19.59 -14.28 -12.30
CA LEU A 125 -19.24 -14.65 -10.93
C LEU A 125 -19.61 -13.56 -9.92
N VAL A 126 -19.35 -12.29 -10.26
CA VAL A 126 -19.72 -11.17 -9.39
C VAL A 126 -21.23 -11.12 -9.19
N LEU A 127 -22.02 -11.20 -10.27
CA LEU A 127 -23.48 -11.22 -10.18
C LEU A 127 -24.01 -12.39 -9.35
N ALA A 128 -23.41 -13.58 -9.49
CA ALA A 128 -23.77 -14.74 -8.67
C ALA A 128 -23.49 -14.52 -7.18
N ASN A 129 -22.37 -13.88 -6.82
CA ASN A 129 -22.05 -13.55 -5.43
C ASN A 129 -22.97 -12.47 -4.84
N PHE A 130 -23.43 -11.52 -5.65
CA PHE A 130 -24.40 -10.50 -5.20
C PHE A 130 -25.83 -11.04 -5.03
N ALA A 131 -26.16 -12.15 -5.70
CA ALA A 131 -27.47 -12.79 -5.63
C ALA A 131 -27.59 -13.82 -4.49
N GLN A 132 -26.47 -14.23 -3.88
CA GLN A 132 -26.40 -15.14 -2.74
C GLN A 132 -26.47 -14.37 -1.42
#